data_AF-A0A1M6EJI5-F1
#
_entry.id   AF-A0A1M6EJI5-F1
#
_cell.length_a   1.000
_cell.length_b   1.000
_cell.length_c   1.000
_cell.angle_alpha   90.00
_cell.angle_beta   90.00
_cell.angle_gamma   90.00
#
_symmetry.space_group_name_H-M   'P 1'
#
loop_
_entity.id
_entity.type
_entity.pdbx_description
1 polymer ?
#
loop_
_entity_poly.entity_id
_entity_poly.type
_entity_poly.pdbx_seq_one_letter_code
_entity_poly.pdbx_strand_id
1 'polypeptide(L)'
;MSDSLFKRIAIIVIHMKSLKNRQTILDGQIEVEHKRRAPDQEQLRWLKVRRLMVRDQIARYESILQDLRSLLPTTHSRKVALA
;
A
#
# COMPACT_ATOMS: atom_id res chain seq x y z
N MET A 1 -17.65 -18.00 -7.42
CA MET A 1 -17.55 -16.52 -7.47
C MET A 1 -16.69 -15.98 -6.32
N SER A 2 -16.99 -16.30 -5.05
CA SER A 2 -16.22 -15.88 -3.86
C SER A 2 -14.73 -16.27 -3.89
N ASP A 3 -14.40 -17.49 -4.31
CA ASP A 3 -13.01 -17.98 -4.39
C ASP A 3 -12.09 -17.14 -5.29
N SER A 4 -12.64 -16.58 -6.37
CA SER A 4 -11.90 -15.70 -7.27
C SER A 4 -11.64 -14.32 -6.63
N LEU A 5 -12.61 -13.81 -5.86
CA LEU A 5 -12.47 -12.55 -5.13
C LEU A 5 -11.43 -12.67 -4.01
N PHE A 6 -11.46 -13.76 -3.23
CA PHE A 6 -10.43 -14.00 -2.20
C PHE A 6 -9.03 -14.10 -2.79
N LYS A 7 -8.85 -14.80 -3.93
CA LYS A 7 -7.56 -14.85 -4.64
C LYS A 7 -7.11 -13.46 -5.11
N ARG A 8 -8.01 -12.64 -5.67
CA ARG A 8 -7.69 -11.26 -6.08
C ARG A 8 -7.27 -10.39 -4.91
N ILE A 9 -8.00 -10.45 -3.79
CA ILE A 9 -7.67 -9.72 -2.57
C ILE A 9 -6.28 -10.16 -2.06
N ALA A 10 -5.99 -11.46 -2.00
CA ALA A 10 -4.71 -11.97 -1.56
C ALA A 10 -3.54 -11.46 -2.44
N ILE A 11 -3.71 -11.48 -3.77
CA ILE A 11 -2.72 -10.96 -4.71
C ILE A 11 -2.47 -9.46 -4.46
N ILE A 12 -3.53 -8.65 -4.32
CA ILE A 12 -3.39 -7.21 -4.09
C ILE A 12 -2.70 -6.94 -2.75
N VAL A 13 -3.02 -7.71 -1.70
CA VAL A 13 -2.36 -7.60 -0.39
C VAL A 13 -0.85 -7.90 -0.48
N ILE A 14 -0.46 -8.93 -1.25
CA ILE A 14 0.96 -9.25 -1.49
C ILE A 14 1.66 -8.09 -2.21
N HIS A 15 1.04 -7.55 -3.27
CA HIS A 15 1.59 -6.39 -3.98
C HIS A 15 1.72 -5.16 -3.08
N MET A 16 0.70 -4.86 -2.28
CA MET A 16 0.76 -3.77 -1.31
C MET A 16 1.88 -3.95 -0.29
N LYS A 17 2.10 -5.17 0.22
CA LYS A 17 3.21 -5.44 1.13
C LYS A 17 4.55 -5.14 0.47
N SER A 18 4.73 -5.53 -0.80
CA SER A 18 5.92 -5.20 -1.58
C SER A 18 6.10 -3.68 -1.77
N LEU A 19 5.02 -2.95 -2.08
CA LEU A 19 5.07 -1.49 -2.22
C LEU A 19 5.40 -0.78 -0.90
N LYS A 20 4.82 -1.23 0.23
CA LYS A 20 5.15 -0.70 1.56
C LYS A 20 6.62 -0.91 1.89
N ASN A 21 7.17 -2.08 1.60
CA ASN A 21 8.61 -2.32 1.75
C ASN A 21 9.46 -1.39 0.88
N ARG A 22 9.07 -1.19 -0.39
CA ARG A 22 9.75 -0.24 -1.29
C ARG A 22 9.68 1.19 -0.77
N GLN A 23 8.56 1.61 -0.19
CA GLN A 23 8.42 2.93 0.43
C GLN A 23 9.41 3.08 1.59
N THR A 24 9.48 2.10 2.49
CA THR A 24 10.44 2.11 3.62
C THR A 24 11.89 2.19 3.14
N ILE A 25 12.26 1.46 2.08
CA ILE A 25 13.59 1.53 1.49
C ILE A 25 13.87 2.94 0.95
N LEU A 26 12.92 3.55 0.24
CA LEU A 26 13.06 4.90 -0.29
C LEU A 26 13.17 5.94 0.83
N ASP A 27 12.41 5.81 1.91
CA ASP A 27 12.52 6.68 3.08
C ASP A 27 13.92 6.57 3.72
N GLY A 28 14.45 5.35 3.86
CA GLY A 28 15.82 5.13 4.33
C GLY A 28 16.88 5.76 3.40
N GLN A 29 16.71 5.64 2.09
CA GLN A 29 17.62 6.28 1.11
C GLN A 29 17.56 7.81 1.19
N ILE A 30 16.37 8.39 1.35
CA ILE A 30 16.18 9.83 1.52
C ILE A 30 16.86 10.31 2.81
N GLU A 31 16.71 9.58 3.91
CA GLU A 31 17.39 9.92 5.17
C GLU A 31 18.91 9.86 5.06
N VAL A 32 19.44 8.82 4.42
CA VAL A 32 20.88 8.68 4.19
C VAL A 32 21.40 9.86 3.36
N GLU A 33 20.72 10.23 2.28
CA GLU A 33 21.10 11.35 1.43
C GLU A 33 21.06 12.69 2.18
N HIS A 34 20.01 12.91 2.99
CA HIS A 34 19.90 14.11 3.82
C HIS A 34 21.00 14.23 4.87
N LYS A 35 21.55 13.11 5.35
CA LYS A 35 22.64 13.07 6.33
C LYS A 35 24.03 13.26 5.70
N ARG A 36 24.15 13.27 4.35
CA ARG A 36 25.44 13.50 3.69
C ARG A 36 25.96 14.90 3.96
N ARG A 37 27.29 15.05 4.06
CA ARG A 37 27.97 16.34 4.26
C ARG A 37 27.65 17.36 3.15
N ALA A 38 27.44 16.89 1.94
CA ALA A 38 26.94 17.66 0.81
C ALA A 38 25.85 16.83 0.11
N PRO A 39 24.56 17.07 0.41
CA PRO A 39 23.46 16.30 -0.19
C PRO A 39 23.30 16.60 -1.67
N ASP A 40 23.15 15.56 -2.49
CA ASP A 40 22.79 15.71 -3.90
C ASP A 40 21.29 16.03 -4.02
N GLN A 41 20.99 17.26 -4.43
CA GLN A 41 19.61 17.75 -4.55
C GLN A 41 18.85 17.08 -5.69
N GLU A 42 19.52 16.69 -6.78
CA GLU A 42 18.88 15.98 -7.89
C GLU A 42 18.51 14.57 -7.47
N GLN A 43 19.44 13.88 -6.79
CA GLN A 43 19.20 12.56 -6.23
C GLN A 43 18.06 12.60 -5.20
N LEU A 44 18.05 13.57 -4.28
CA LEU A 44 16.96 13.77 -3.32
C LEU A 44 15.62 13.98 -4.00
N ARG A 45 15.57 14.83 -5.04
CA ARG A 45 14.34 15.10 -5.78
C ARG A 45 13.83 13.82 -6.44
N TRP A 46 14.70 13.06 -7.10
CA TRP A 46 14.32 11.80 -7.74
C TRP A 46 13.80 10.77 -6.73
N LEU A 47 14.47 10.61 -5.59
CA LEU A 47 14.04 9.71 -4.51
C LEU A 47 12.66 10.10 -3.97
N LYS A 48 12.42 11.39 -3.72
CA LYS A 48 11.13 11.91 -3.25
C LYS A 48 10.00 11.71 -4.26
N VAL A 49 10.26 11.96 -5.54
CA VAL A 49 9.29 11.69 -6.62
C VAL A 49 8.95 10.20 -6.67
N ARG A 50 9.96 9.33 -6.61
CA ARG A 50 9.74 7.89 -6.64
C ARG A 50 8.95 7.40 -5.42
N ARG A 51 9.22 7.96 -4.23
CA ARG A 51 8.43 7.70 -3.02
C ARG A 51 6.98 8.11 -3.19
N LEU A 52 6.74 9.30 -3.77
CA LEU A 52 5.38 9.79 -4.04
C LEU A 52 4.63 8.84 -4.98
N MET A 53 5.26 8.38 -6.07
CA MET A 53 4.65 7.41 -6.99
C MET A 53 4.27 6.10 -6.29
N VAL A 54 5.13 5.58 -5.41
CA VAL A 54 4.84 4.36 -4.63
C VAL A 54 3.68 4.60 -3.67
N ARG A 55 3.63 5.76 -3.01
CA ARG A 55 2.52 6.15 -2.12
C ARG A 55 1.19 6.20 -2.88
N ASP A 56 1.19 6.78 -4.08
CA ASP A 56 -0.01 6.85 -4.90
C ASP A 56 -0.46 5.47 -5.39
N GLN A 57 0.48 4.57 -5.70
CA GLN A 57 0.16 3.17 -6.01
C GLN A 57 -0.47 2.44 -4.82
N ILE A 58 0.04 2.66 -3.60
CA ILE A 58 -0.52 2.11 -2.38
C ILE A 58 -1.96 2.60 -2.19
N ALA A 59 -2.19 3.91 -2.28
CA ALA A 59 -3.52 4.50 -2.13
C ALA A 59 -4.53 3.93 -3.14
N ARG A 60 -4.11 3.74 -4.40
CA ARG A 60 -4.97 3.09 -5.42
C ARG A 60 -5.33 1.66 -5.04
N TYR A 61 -4.37 0.85 -4.59
CA TYR A 61 -4.66 -0.52 -4.17
C TYR A 61 -5.50 -0.59 -2.90
N GLU A 62 -5.35 0.38 -1.98
CA GLU A 62 -6.21 0.49 -0.79
C GLU A 62 -7.66 0.75 -1.17
N SER A 63 -7.90 1.68 -2.11
CA SER A 63 -9.25 1.92 -2.66
C SER A 63 -9.83 0.66 -3.29
N ILE A 64 -9.07 -0.03 -4.15
CA ILE A 64 -9.53 -1.26 -4.81
C ILE A 64 -9.83 -2.35 -3.78
N LEU A 65 -9.01 -2.50 -2.74
CA LEU A 65 -9.26 -3.46 -1.67
C LEU A 65 -10.53 -3.13 -0.88
N GLN A 66 -10.80 -1.85 -0.63
CA GLN A 66 -12.02 -1.42 0.04
C GLN A 66 -13.26 -1.80 -0.79
N ASP A 67 -13.23 -1.55 -2.10
CA ASP A 67 -14.30 -1.93 -3.02
C ASP A 67 -14.48 -3.46 -3.11
N LEU A 68 -13.38 -4.21 -3.18
CA LEU A 68 -13.47 -5.68 -3.21
C LEU A 68 -13.98 -6.27 -1.89
N ARG A 69 -13.69 -5.63 -0.75
CA ARG A 69 -14.19 -6.06 0.56
C ARG A 69 -15.67 -5.77 0.75
N SER A 70 -16.18 -4.67 0.20
CA SER A 70 -17.62 -4.37 0.28
C SER A 70 -18.46 -5.33 -0.57
N LEU A 71 -17.87 -5.93 -1.60
CA LEU A 71 -18.48 -6.98 -2.42
C LEU A 71 -18.49 -8.37 -1.75
N LEU A 72 -17.72 -8.57 -0.69
CA LEU A 72 -17.78 -9.82 0.05
C LEU A 72 -19.10 -9.89 0.82
N PRO A 73 -19.83 -11.02 0.74
CA PRO A 73 -21.05 -11.19 1.53
C PRO A 73 -20.70 -11.00 3.00
N THR A 74 -21.28 -9.98 3.63
CA THR A 74 -21.03 -9.61 5.03
C THR A 74 -21.55 -10.71 5.95
N THR A 75 -20.72 -11.71 6.25
CA THR A 75 -20.97 -12.68 7.34
C THR A 75 -20.81 -12.05 8.73
N HIS A 76 -21.02 -10.74 8.88
CA HIS A 76 -20.86 -9.99 10.13
C HIS A 76 -22.12 -9.20 10.57
N SER A 77 -23.27 -9.41 9.92
CA SER A 77 -24.52 -8.72 10.30
C SER A 77 -25.59 -9.62 10.95
N ARG A 78 -25.24 -10.80 11.50
CA ARG A 78 -26.25 -11.72 12.06
C ARG A 78 -25.88 -12.40 13.38
N LYS A 79 -25.35 -11.69 14.38
CA LYS A 79 -25.28 -12.17 15.78
C LYS A 79 -25.30 -11.06 16.85
N VAL A 80 -26.07 -9.97 16.67
CA VAL A 80 -26.30 -8.98 17.75
C VAL A 80 -27.78 -8.60 17.92
N ALA A 81 -28.69 -9.33 17.27
CA ALA A 81 -30.11 -9.27 17.61
C ALA A 81 -30.51 -10.68 18.04
N LEU A 82 -30.89 -10.82 19.32
CA LEU A 82 -31.25 -12.06 20.06
C LEU A 82 -30.11 -12.71 20.85
N ALA A 83 -29.81 -12.13 22.01
CA ALA A 83 -29.59 -12.85 23.27
C ALA A 83 -29.74 -11.86 24.44
#